data_AF-A0A3Q0NCQ7-F1
#
_entry.id   AF-A0A3Q0NCQ7-F1
#
_cell.length_a   1.000
_cell.length_b   1.000
_cell.length_c   1.000
_cell.angle_alpha   90.00
_cell.angle_beta   90.00
_cell.angle_gamma   90.00
#
_symmetry.space_group_name_H-M   'P 1'
#
loop_
_entity.id
_entity.type
_entity.pdbx_description
1 polymer ?
#
loop_
_entity_poly.entity_id
_entity_poly.type
_entity_poly.pdbx_seq_one_letter_code
_entity_poly.pdbx_strand_id
1 'polypeptide(L)'
;MLCVTNQIEYGKFITWYEMEIKKVLQVHTNQHFIIKISFQQLYFRETMLLLENLQKDSRRITIELVGDSQISPYSKEHFSAEDSDAFLKGKLKMLKKWHYFISKHIESGAIEQTLIFTPYIDELKYSLTQKSKLLHNITELKFFLSFWKNWAELRFVDFLVLVDEKNEFVSHVLLPDELNVRCKMYENFGGMVSE
;
A
#
# COMPACT_ATOMS: atom_id res chain seq x y z
N MET A 1 12.83 6.45 9.78
CA MET A 1 11.54 6.50 10.48
C MET A 1 11.31 7.95 10.89
N LEU A 2 10.58 8.72 10.09
CA LEU A 2 10.31 10.14 10.38
C LEU A 2 9.22 10.23 11.47
N CYS A 3 9.55 10.92 12.56
CA CYS A 3 8.64 11.48 13.57
C CYS A 3 7.53 10.58 14.17
N VAL A 4 7.76 9.28 14.40
CA VAL A 4 6.78 8.43 15.12
C VAL A 4 6.89 8.60 16.65
N THR A 5 8.03 9.09 17.15
CA THR A 5 8.31 9.23 18.59
C THR A 5 7.89 10.58 19.18
N ASN A 6 7.73 11.63 18.35
CA ASN A 6 7.33 12.96 18.80
C ASN A 6 5.97 13.34 18.20
N GLN A 7 4.90 13.17 18.97
CA GLN A 7 3.53 13.43 18.54
C GLN A 7 3.30 14.86 18.05
N ILE A 8 3.98 15.86 18.64
CA ILE A 8 3.83 17.26 18.25
C ILE A 8 4.39 17.48 16.83
N GLU A 9 5.58 16.96 16.58
CA GLU A 9 6.22 17.06 15.26
C GLU A 9 5.46 16.24 14.21
N TYR A 10 4.91 15.09 14.60
CA TYR A 10 4.02 14.30 13.73
C TYR A 10 2.78 15.10 13.34
N GLY A 11 2.11 15.76 14.29
CA GLY A 11 0.94 16.59 14.01
C GLY A 11 1.24 17.77 13.09
N LYS A 12 2.38 18.44 13.29
CA LYS A 12 2.85 19.50 12.37
C LYS A 12 3.11 18.97 10.97
N PHE A 13 3.79 17.83 10.86
CA PHE A 13 4.05 17.17 9.57
C PHE A 13 2.75 16.80 8.86
N ILE A 14 1.80 16.17 9.55
CA ILE A 14 0.51 15.77 8.96
C ILE A 14 -0.29 17.00 8.49
N THR A 15 -0.26 18.09 9.24
CA THR A 15 -0.94 19.34 8.85
C THR A 15 -0.33 19.92 7.57
N TRP A 16 0.99 20.01 7.50
CA TRP A 16 1.69 20.46 6.29
C TRP A 16 1.41 19.51 5.11
N TYR A 17 1.47 18.20 5.33
CA TYR A 17 1.24 17.20 4.29
C TYR A 17 -0.19 17.26 3.74
N GLU A 18 -1.19 17.46 4.60
CA GLU A 18 -2.58 17.70 4.18
C GLU A 18 -2.69 18.90 3.24
N MET A 19 -2.03 20.02 3.58
CA MET A 19 -2.06 21.23 2.76
C MET A 19 -1.45 20.98 1.39
N GLU A 20 -0.31 20.28 1.30
CA GLU A 20 0.33 19.96 0.03
C GLU A 20 -0.50 18.99 -0.82
N ILE A 21 -1.08 17.95 -0.20
CA ILE A 21 -1.99 17.04 -0.91
C ILE A 21 -3.17 17.82 -1.50
N LYS A 22 -3.81 18.69 -0.71
CA LYS A 22 -4.95 19.50 -1.18
C LYS A 22 -4.58 20.38 -2.38
N LYS A 23 -3.39 21.00 -2.38
CA LYS A 23 -2.91 21.79 -3.53
C LYS A 23 -2.79 20.93 -4.78
N VAL A 24 -2.14 19.77 -4.68
CA VAL A 24 -1.97 18.84 -5.83
C VAL A 24 -3.34 18.36 -6.34
N LEU A 25 -4.23 17.97 -5.42
CA LEU A 25 -5.57 17.52 -5.74
C LEU A 25 -6.40 18.59 -6.47
N GLN A 26 -6.24 19.87 -6.11
CA GLN A 26 -6.92 20.99 -6.77
C GLN A 26 -6.39 21.27 -8.18
N VAL A 27 -5.08 21.16 -8.38
CA VAL A 27 -4.44 21.39 -9.69
C VAL A 27 -4.76 20.26 -10.68
N HIS A 28 -4.81 19.02 -10.18
CA HIS A 28 -4.95 17.82 -11.01
C HIS A 28 -6.28 17.10 -10.72
N THR A 29 -7.40 17.71 -11.11
CA THR A 29 -8.75 17.24 -10.76
C THR A 29 -9.11 15.88 -11.35
N ASN A 30 -8.53 15.52 -12.50
CA ASN A 30 -8.90 14.32 -13.26
C ASN A 30 -7.86 13.18 -13.12
N GLN A 31 -6.86 13.35 -12.25
CA GLN A 31 -5.84 12.34 -12.00
C GLN A 31 -6.19 11.49 -10.78
N HIS A 32 -5.78 10.23 -10.84
CA HIS A 32 -5.83 9.30 -9.72
C HIS A 32 -4.51 9.36 -8.94
N PHE A 33 -4.60 9.45 -7.62
CA PHE A 33 -3.47 9.60 -6.73
C PHE A 33 -3.27 8.36 -5.87
N ILE A 34 -2.01 8.08 -5.52
CA ILE A 34 -1.67 7.06 -4.55
C ILE A 34 -0.98 7.75 -3.38
N ILE A 35 -1.57 7.63 -2.19
CA ILE A 35 -0.98 8.10 -0.94
C ILE A 35 -0.46 6.88 -0.19
N LYS A 36 0.84 6.85 0.07
CA LYS A 36 1.47 5.77 0.82
C LYS A 36 1.39 6.04 2.31
N ILE A 37 0.82 5.10 3.05
CA ILE A 37 0.65 5.19 4.50
C ILE A 37 1.15 3.90 5.11
N SER A 38 2.00 3.99 6.13
CA SER A 38 2.40 2.78 6.84
C SER A 38 1.29 2.28 7.77
N PHE A 39 1.24 0.99 8.05
CA PHE A 39 0.27 0.45 9.01
C PHE A 39 0.34 1.16 10.37
N GLN A 40 1.54 1.53 10.81
CA GLN A 40 1.78 2.24 12.06
C GLN A 40 1.13 3.63 12.08
N GLN A 41 1.10 4.32 10.94
CA GLN A 41 0.50 5.64 10.83
C GLN A 41 -1.01 5.61 11.10
N LEU A 42 -1.70 4.49 10.85
CA LEU A 42 -3.14 4.35 11.14
C LEU A 42 -3.48 4.35 12.64
N TYR A 43 -2.50 4.15 13.52
CA TYR A 43 -2.69 4.28 14.96
C TYR A 43 -2.76 5.73 15.43
N PHE A 44 -2.21 6.67 14.65
CA PHE A 44 -2.24 8.08 14.98
C PHE A 44 -3.58 8.70 14.58
N ARG A 45 -4.12 9.50 15.49
CA ARG A 45 -5.39 10.20 15.26
C ARG A 45 -5.25 11.19 14.10
N GLU A 46 -4.11 11.86 14.03
CA GLU A 46 -3.76 12.88 13.04
C GLU A 46 -3.86 12.30 11.63
N THR A 47 -3.37 11.08 11.40
CA THR A 47 -3.50 10.38 10.11
C THR A 47 -4.96 10.16 9.73
N MET A 48 -5.77 9.73 10.68
CA MET A 48 -7.19 9.48 10.40
C MET A 48 -7.95 10.78 10.12
N LEU A 49 -7.59 11.88 10.80
CA LEU A 49 -8.14 13.21 10.52
C LEU A 49 -7.73 13.73 9.14
N LEU A 50 -6.47 13.56 8.75
CA LEU A 50 -5.99 13.86 7.39
C LEU A 50 -6.84 13.14 6.34
N LEU A 51 -7.06 11.83 6.53
CA LEU A 51 -7.83 11.02 5.58
C LEU A 51 -9.33 11.35 5.59
N GLU A 52 -9.89 11.73 6.74
CA GLU A 52 -11.26 12.24 6.83
C GLU A 52 -11.40 13.57 6.06
N ASN A 53 -10.46 14.48 6.24
CA ASN A 53 -10.46 15.79 5.58
C ASN A 53 -10.33 15.71 4.05
N LEU A 54 -9.75 14.61 3.55
CA LEU A 54 -9.59 14.32 2.13
C LEU A 54 -10.74 13.45 1.55
N GLN A 55 -11.74 13.07 2.36
CA GLN A 55 -12.80 12.14 1.97
C GLN A 55 -13.55 12.57 0.69
N LYS A 56 -13.71 13.87 0.44
CA LYS A 56 -14.39 14.35 -0.78
C LYS A 56 -13.70 13.91 -2.08
N ASP A 57 -12.40 13.67 -2.01
CA ASP A 57 -11.56 13.22 -3.12
C ASP A 57 -11.27 11.71 -3.07
N SER A 58 -11.84 10.95 -2.13
CA SER A 58 -11.45 9.56 -1.85
C SER A 58 -11.55 8.62 -3.05
N ARG A 59 -12.54 8.85 -3.94
CA ARG A 59 -12.74 8.02 -5.13
C ARG A 59 -11.60 8.06 -6.14
N ARG A 60 -10.76 9.10 -6.08
CA ARG A 60 -9.58 9.26 -6.93
C ARG A 60 -8.28 9.15 -6.13
N ILE A 61 -8.34 8.60 -4.92
CA ILE A 61 -7.20 8.38 -4.04
C ILE A 61 -7.17 6.90 -3.65
N THR A 62 -6.08 6.22 -3.99
CA THR A 62 -5.73 4.94 -3.40
C THR A 62 -4.86 5.16 -2.16
N ILE A 63 -5.23 4.54 -1.05
CA ILE A 63 -4.36 4.42 0.12
C ILE A 63 -3.53 3.16 -0.05
N GLU A 64 -2.23 3.31 -0.33
CA GLU A 64 -1.29 2.20 -0.43
C GLU A 64 -0.61 1.95 0.92
N LEU A 65 -0.99 0.85 1.55
CA LEU A 65 -0.45 0.42 2.84
C LEU A 65 0.94 -0.19 2.66
N VAL A 66 1.92 0.38 3.36
CA VAL A 66 3.34 -0.04 3.32
C VAL A 66 3.85 -0.45 4.70
N GLY A 67 4.87 -1.31 4.73
CA GLY A 67 5.47 -1.81 5.98
C GLY A 67 4.56 -2.75 6.77
N ASP A 68 5.08 -3.18 7.92
CA ASP A 68 4.46 -4.17 8.81
C ASP A 68 3.73 -3.50 10.00
N SER A 69 2.66 -4.14 10.50
CA SER A 69 1.88 -3.64 11.64
C SER A 69 2.52 -3.91 13.00
N GLN A 70 3.58 -4.74 13.06
CA GLN A 70 4.06 -5.29 14.33
C GLN A 70 4.74 -4.28 15.26
N ILE A 71 4.96 -3.04 14.84
CA ILE A 71 5.43 -1.99 15.74
C ILE A 71 4.23 -1.13 16.14
N SER A 72 3.59 -1.50 17.25
CA SER A 72 2.65 -0.61 17.91
C SER A 72 3.39 0.67 18.31
N PRO A 73 2.89 1.88 18.02
CA PRO A 73 3.51 3.09 18.53
C PRO A 73 3.51 3.08 20.06
N TYR A 74 4.50 3.71 20.70
CA TYR A 74 4.64 3.81 22.16
C TYR A 74 3.32 4.14 22.90
N SER A 75 2.43 4.91 22.27
CA SER A 75 1.11 5.28 22.81
C SER A 75 0.09 4.12 22.92
N LYS A 76 0.40 2.95 22.35
CA LYS A 76 -0.45 1.75 22.27
C LYS A 76 0.27 0.48 22.69
N GLU A 77 1.34 0.59 23.48
CA GLU A 77 2.08 -0.56 24.03
C GLU A 77 1.24 -1.45 24.96
N HIS A 78 0.12 -0.93 25.49
CA HIS A 78 -0.82 -1.69 26.30
C HIS A 78 -1.72 -2.64 25.50
N PHE A 79 -1.72 -2.57 24.16
CA PHE A 79 -2.52 -3.46 23.33
C PHE A 79 -1.88 -4.85 23.25
N SER A 80 -2.72 -5.89 23.35
CA SER A 80 -2.31 -7.20 22.86
C SER A 80 -2.14 -7.20 21.34
N ALA A 81 -1.62 -8.30 20.78
CA ALA A 81 -1.57 -8.48 19.33
C ALA A 81 -2.99 -8.48 18.73
N GLU A 82 -3.95 -9.13 19.40
CA GLU A 82 -5.34 -9.20 18.97
C GLU A 82 -6.04 -7.83 19.03
N ASP A 83 -5.77 -7.04 20.07
CA ASP A 83 -6.29 -5.67 20.20
C ASP A 83 -5.75 -4.77 19.09
N SER A 84 -4.45 -4.91 18.80
CA SER A 84 -3.77 -4.20 17.71
C SER A 84 -4.41 -4.51 16.35
N ASP A 85 -4.66 -5.79 16.08
CA ASP A 85 -5.33 -6.22 14.86
C ASP A 85 -6.77 -5.73 14.78
N ALA A 86 -7.54 -5.85 15.86
CA ALA A 86 -8.92 -5.38 15.92
C ALA A 86 -9.01 -3.87 15.69
N PHE A 87 -8.10 -3.11 16.28
CA PHE A 87 -8.00 -1.66 16.08
C PHE A 87 -7.73 -1.31 14.61
N LEU A 88 -6.74 -1.95 13.99
CA LEU A 88 -6.41 -1.72 12.57
C LEU A 88 -7.56 -2.13 11.65
N LYS A 89 -8.20 -3.28 11.88
CA LYS A 89 -9.42 -3.69 11.16
C LYS A 89 -10.50 -2.61 11.24
N GLY A 90 -10.67 -1.99 12.42
CA GLY A 90 -11.56 -0.85 12.61
C GLY A 90 -11.21 0.36 11.75
N LYS A 91 -9.92 0.70 11.65
CA LYS A 91 -9.44 1.81 10.80
C LYS A 91 -9.66 1.52 9.32
N LEU A 92 -9.33 0.32 8.85
CA LEU A 92 -9.54 -0.06 7.45
C LEU A 92 -11.03 -0.05 7.07
N LYS A 93 -11.91 -0.57 7.93
CA LYS A 93 -13.36 -0.45 7.75
C LYS A 93 -13.82 1.00 7.60
N MET A 94 -13.24 1.92 8.38
CA MET A 94 -13.57 3.34 8.30
C MET A 94 -13.11 3.95 6.97
N LEU A 95 -11.89 3.63 6.50
CA LEU A 95 -11.41 4.06 5.18
C LEU A 95 -12.31 3.56 4.04
N LYS A 96 -12.78 2.31 4.09
CA LYS A 96 -13.76 1.80 3.12
C LYS A 96 -15.09 2.54 3.17
N LYS A 97 -15.58 2.89 4.37
CA LYS A 97 -16.79 3.74 4.53
C LYS A 97 -16.61 5.12 3.93
N TRP A 98 -15.38 5.64 3.91
CA TRP A 98 -15.02 6.88 3.25
C TRP A 98 -14.78 6.73 1.75
N HIS A 99 -15.00 5.55 1.17
CA HIS A 99 -14.83 5.22 -0.25
C HIS A 99 -13.41 5.32 -0.78
N TYR A 100 -12.40 5.22 0.09
CA TYR A 100 -11.03 5.02 -0.37
C TYR A 100 -10.86 3.62 -0.97
N PHE A 101 -10.09 3.54 -2.05
CA PHE A 101 -9.56 2.28 -2.54
C PHE A 101 -8.28 1.94 -1.75
N ILE A 102 -8.21 0.75 -1.14
CA ILE A 102 -7.11 0.38 -0.26
C ILE A 102 -6.26 -0.70 -0.92
N SER A 103 -4.98 -0.40 -1.18
CA SER A 103 -4.02 -1.35 -1.75
C SER A 103 -3.00 -1.74 -0.68
N LYS A 104 -2.60 -3.02 -0.60
CA LYS A 104 -1.50 -3.48 0.26
C LYS A 104 -0.44 -4.18 -0.57
N HIS A 105 0.80 -3.73 -0.42
CA HIS A 105 1.97 -4.40 -0.98
C HIS A 105 2.31 -5.68 -0.19
N ILE A 106 2.53 -6.79 -0.91
CA ILE A 106 2.99 -8.06 -0.34
C ILE A 106 4.50 -7.96 -0.12
N GLU A 107 4.88 -7.72 1.14
CA GLU A 107 6.27 -7.61 1.58
C GLU A 107 6.77 -8.94 2.18
N SER A 108 8.05 -9.26 1.97
CA SER A 108 8.66 -10.51 2.43
C SER A 108 8.78 -10.52 3.96
N GLY A 109 7.90 -11.26 4.64
CA GLY A 109 7.96 -11.47 6.10
C GLY A 109 6.60 -11.40 6.80
N ALA A 110 5.60 -10.74 6.20
CA ALA A 110 4.30 -10.48 6.82
C ALA A 110 3.13 -11.14 6.10
N ILE A 111 3.29 -12.41 5.70
CA ILE A 111 2.22 -13.18 5.02
C ILE A 111 0.99 -13.24 5.91
N GLU A 112 1.12 -13.70 7.15
CA GLU A 112 0.01 -13.83 8.10
C GLU A 112 -0.76 -12.52 8.26
N GLN A 113 -0.04 -11.42 8.45
CA GLN A 113 -0.62 -10.09 8.56
C GLN A 113 -1.40 -9.70 7.29
N THR A 114 -0.81 -9.94 6.12
CA THR A 114 -1.46 -9.68 4.83
C THR A 114 -2.74 -10.50 4.69
N LEU A 115 -2.74 -11.78 5.09
CA LEU A 115 -3.92 -12.65 5.09
C LEU A 115 -5.01 -12.12 6.04
N ILE A 116 -4.65 -11.68 7.25
CA ILE A 116 -5.58 -11.14 8.26
C ILE A 116 -6.28 -9.88 7.76
N PHE A 117 -5.57 -8.99 7.08
CA PHE A 117 -6.12 -7.73 6.59
C PHE A 117 -6.71 -7.81 5.18
N THR A 118 -6.49 -8.90 4.44
CA THR A 118 -7.05 -9.09 3.07
C THR A 118 -8.55 -8.78 2.98
N PRO A 119 -9.42 -9.21 3.93
CA PRO A 119 -10.86 -8.90 3.85
C PRO A 119 -11.21 -7.41 3.99
N TYR A 120 -10.24 -6.55 4.33
CA TYR A 120 -10.44 -5.14 4.62
C TYR A 120 -9.74 -4.21 3.61
N ILE A 121 -9.14 -4.76 2.57
CA ILE A 121 -8.52 -4.03 1.47
C ILE A 121 -9.28 -4.28 0.16
N ASP A 122 -8.86 -3.63 -0.92
CA ASP A 122 -9.44 -3.76 -2.26
C ASP A 122 -8.44 -4.35 -3.25
N GLU A 123 -7.14 -4.17 -3.02
CA GLU A 123 -6.07 -4.70 -3.87
C GLU A 123 -4.89 -5.26 -3.07
N LEU A 124 -4.40 -6.42 -3.48
CA LEU A 124 -3.09 -6.96 -3.15
C LEU A 124 -2.13 -6.67 -4.30
N LYS A 125 -0.95 -6.15 -3.97
CA LYS A 125 0.06 -5.73 -4.95
C LYS A 125 1.38 -6.46 -4.71
N TYR A 126 1.97 -7.05 -5.75
CA TYR A 126 3.30 -7.66 -5.69
C TYR A 126 4.23 -7.01 -6.71
N SER A 127 5.45 -6.66 -6.32
CA SER A 127 6.45 -6.11 -7.25
C SER A 127 7.45 -7.18 -7.65
N LEU A 128 7.46 -7.56 -8.93
CA LEU A 128 8.45 -8.43 -9.55
C LEU A 128 9.57 -7.58 -10.17
N THR A 129 10.54 -7.22 -9.33
CA THR A 129 11.71 -6.43 -9.74
C THR A 129 12.90 -7.33 -10.07
N GLN A 130 13.94 -6.78 -10.71
CA GLN A 130 15.19 -7.52 -10.94
C GLN A 130 15.83 -8.08 -9.65
N LYS A 131 15.56 -7.47 -8.49
CA LYS A 131 16.07 -7.91 -7.18
C LYS A 131 15.21 -9.00 -6.55
N SER A 132 14.08 -9.37 -7.16
CA SER A 132 13.19 -10.38 -6.61
C SER A 132 13.87 -11.74 -6.66
N LYS A 133 14.19 -12.29 -5.48
CA LYS A 133 14.85 -13.62 -5.35
C LYS A 133 14.10 -14.72 -6.11
N LEU A 134 12.77 -14.65 -6.11
CA LEU A 134 11.90 -15.60 -6.80
C LEU A 134 12.01 -15.53 -8.33
N LEU A 135 12.52 -14.42 -8.90
CA LEU A 135 12.75 -14.33 -10.35
C LEU A 135 13.74 -15.40 -10.84
N HIS A 136 14.69 -15.80 -9.98
CA HIS A 136 15.67 -16.83 -10.29
C HIS A 136 15.16 -18.26 -10.05
N ASN A 137 14.00 -18.42 -9.41
CA ASN A 137 13.34 -19.70 -9.19
C ASN A 137 11.88 -19.65 -9.70
N ILE A 138 11.75 -19.92 -11.00
CA ILE A 138 10.49 -19.82 -11.74
C ILE A 138 9.38 -20.68 -11.11
N THR A 139 9.71 -21.89 -10.68
CA THR A 139 8.73 -22.81 -10.10
C THR A 139 8.15 -22.24 -8.81
N GLU A 140 9.00 -21.75 -7.90
CA GLU A 140 8.56 -21.11 -6.66
C GLU A 140 7.77 -19.82 -6.93
N LEU A 141 8.20 -19.02 -7.92
CA LEU A 141 7.47 -17.82 -8.32
C LEU A 141 6.05 -18.17 -8.79
N LYS A 142 5.90 -19.20 -9.63
CA LYS A 142 4.59 -19.67 -10.10
C LYS A 142 3.70 -20.11 -8.95
N PHE A 143 4.24 -20.89 -8.00
CA PHE A 143 3.48 -21.30 -6.82
C PHE A 143 3.07 -20.10 -5.96
N PHE A 144 3.98 -19.17 -5.71
CA PHE A 144 3.73 -17.96 -4.92
C PHE A 144 2.61 -17.11 -5.55
N LEU A 145 2.68 -16.87 -6.86
CA LEU A 145 1.68 -16.04 -7.53
C LEU A 145 0.33 -16.75 -7.67
N SER A 146 0.33 -18.07 -7.90
CA SER A 146 -0.90 -18.86 -7.91
C SER A 146 -1.60 -18.84 -6.55
N PHE A 147 -0.82 -18.95 -5.46
CA PHE A 147 -1.35 -18.82 -4.11
C PHE A 147 -2.04 -17.47 -3.90
N TRP A 148 -1.37 -16.37 -4.21
CA TRP A 148 -1.94 -15.03 -3.99
C TRP A 148 -3.12 -14.73 -4.90
N LYS A 149 -3.10 -15.21 -6.15
CA LYS A 149 -4.24 -15.12 -7.06
C LYS A 149 -5.47 -15.81 -6.47
N ASN A 150 -5.32 -17.09 -6.12
CA ASN A 150 -6.42 -17.87 -5.56
C ASN A 150 -6.92 -17.26 -4.24
N TRP A 151 -6.01 -16.76 -3.40
CA TRP A 151 -6.39 -16.09 -2.16
C TRP A 151 -7.19 -14.80 -2.42
N ALA A 152 -6.76 -13.98 -3.38
CA ALA A 152 -7.42 -12.74 -3.75
C ALA A 152 -8.81 -13.01 -4.34
N GLU A 153 -8.94 -14.01 -5.22
CA GLU A 153 -10.23 -14.48 -5.76
C GLU A 153 -11.18 -14.95 -4.65
N LEU A 154 -10.70 -15.78 -3.72
CA LEU A 154 -11.48 -16.27 -2.57
C LEU A 154 -11.91 -15.17 -1.60
N ARG A 155 -11.31 -13.98 -1.69
CA ARG A 155 -11.59 -12.83 -0.82
C ARG A 155 -12.20 -11.65 -1.56
N PHE A 156 -12.43 -11.77 -2.87
CA PHE A 156 -12.94 -10.70 -3.74
C PHE A 156 -12.07 -9.44 -3.68
N VAL A 157 -10.76 -9.63 -3.75
CA VAL A 157 -9.73 -8.57 -3.76
C VAL A 157 -8.99 -8.63 -5.10
N ASP A 158 -8.62 -7.48 -5.65
CA ASP A 158 -7.82 -7.44 -6.86
C ASP A 158 -6.39 -7.92 -6.57
N PHE A 159 -5.79 -8.71 -7.46
CA PHE A 159 -4.38 -9.06 -7.37
C PHE A 159 -3.60 -8.47 -8.52
N LEU A 160 -2.72 -7.51 -8.21
CA LEU A 160 -1.91 -6.76 -9.16
C LEU A 160 -0.44 -7.15 -9.06
N VAL A 161 0.13 -7.62 -10.18
CA VAL A 161 1.58 -7.84 -10.30
C VAL A 161 2.21 -6.68 -11.06
N LEU A 162 3.10 -5.96 -10.39
CA LEU A 162 3.91 -4.91 -10.98
C LEU A 162 5.22 -5.48 -11.48
N VAL A 163 5.52 -5.28 -12.76
CA VAL A 163 6.73 -5.81 -13.42
C VAL A 163 7.59 -4.66 -13.93
N ASP A 164 8.90 -4.77 -13.82
CA ASP A 164 9.82 -3.83 -14.47
C ASP A 164 9.78 -4.05 -15.99
N GLU A 165 9.92 -3.01 -16.82
CA GLU A 165 9.92 -3.11 -18.31
C GLU A 165 10.87 -4.20 -18.84
N LYS A 166 12.07 -4.30 -18.25
CA LYS A 166 13.07 -5.31 -18.63
C LYS A 166 12.62 -6.75 -18.37
N ASN A 167 11.61 -6.94 -17.54
CA ASN A 167 11.04 -8.22 -17.14
C ASN A 167 9.65 -8.46 -17.75
N GLU A 168 9.11 -7.54 -18.58
CA GLU A 168 7.76 -7.64 -19.16
C GLU A 168 7.59 -8.88 -20.04
N PHE A 169 8.58 -9.18 -20.89
CA PHE A 169 8.53 -10.41 -21.69
C PHE A 169 8.57 -11.66 -20.81
N VAL A 170 9.38 -11.63 -19.75
CA VAL A 170 9.51 -12.74 -18.80
C VAL A 170 8.22 -12.91 -18.01
N SER A 171 7.53 -11.84 -17.66
CA SER A 171 6.25 -11.93 -16.96
C SER A 171 5.16 -12.51 -17.85
N HIS A 172 5.05 -12.12 -19.12
CA HIS A 172 4.06 -12.73 -20.03
C HIS A 172 4.25 -14.24 -20.25
N VAL A 173 5.50 -14.72 -20.19
CA VAL A 173 5.80 -16.16 -20.38
C VAL A 173 5.67 -16.96 -19.08
N LEU A 174 5.92 -16.32 -17.94
CA LEU A 174 5.97 -17.01 -16.64
C LEU A 174 4.67 -16.92 -15.84
N LEU A 175 3.85 -15.91 -16.10
CA LEU A 175 2.65 -15.64 -15.33
C LEU A 175 1.44 -16.35 -15.93
N PRO A 176 0.53 -16.89 -15.11
CA PRO A 176 -0.75 -17.39 -15.61
C PRO A 176 -1.47 -16.30 -16.42
N ASP A 177 -2.08 -16.70 -17.53
CA ASP A 177 -2.78 -15.81 -18.50
C ASP A 177 -3.87 -14.91 -17.86
N GLU A 178 -4.28 -15.23 -16.64
CA GLU A 178 -5.36 -14.61 -15.88
C GLU A 178 -4.88 -13.61 -14.80
N LEU A 179 -3.58 -13.29 -14.70
CA LEU A 179 -3.09 -12.28 -13.76
C LEU A 179 -3.22 -10.86 -14.31
N ASN A 180 -3.69 -9.94 -13.47
CA ASN A 180 -3.61 -8.51 -13.77
C ASN A 180 -2.15 -8.06 -13.61
N VAL A 181 -1.49 -7.80 -14.74
CA VAL A 181 -0.11 -7.33 -14.79
C VAL A 181 -0.08 -5.86 -15.20
N ARG A 182 0.67 -5.02 -14.48
CA ARG A 182 0.99 -3.66 -14.93
C ARG A 182 2.50 -3.46 -14.99
N CYS A 183 2.96 -2.90 -16.10
CA CYS A 183 4.35 -2.53 -16.27
C CYS A 183 4.65 -1.24 -15.50
N LYS A 184 5.72 -1.25 -14.71
CA LYS A 184 6.28 -0.03 -14.11
C LYS A 184 7.14 0.65 -15.17
N MET A 185 6.62 1.75 -15.71
CA MET A 185 7.41 2.68 -16.50
C MET A 185 8.42 3.34 -15.57
N TYR A 186 9.72 3.20 -15.86
CA TYR A 186 10.71 4.02 -15.20
C TYR A 186 10.72 5.38 -15.90
N GLU A 187 10.05 6.37 -15.32
CA GLU A 187 10.40 7.75 -15.63
C GLU A 187 11.82 7.99 -15.11
N ASN A 188 12.80 7.96 -16.02
CA ASN A 188 14.13 8.48 -15.76
C ASN A 188 14.01 9.96 -15.42
N PHE A 189 13.77 10.30 -14.14
CA PHE A 189 14.17 11.61 -13.61
C PHE A 189 15.71 11.60 -13.47
N GLY A 190 16.37 11.61 -14.61
CA GLY A 190 17.80 11.67 -14.80
C GLY A 190 18.08 12.56 -16.01
N GLY A 191 17.78 13.86 -15.84
CA GLY A 191 17.97 14.87 -16.88
C GLY A 191 18.42 16.19 -16.26
N MET A 192 19.73 16.38 -16.25
CA MET A 192 20.45 17.67 -16.25
C MET A 192 20.29 18.59 -15.03
N VAL A 193 21.31 18.59 -14.18
CA VAL A 193 21.93 19.86 -13.79
C VAL A 193 23.36 19.80 -14.31
N SER A 194 23.54 20.33 -15.52
CA SER A 194 24.82 20.85 -15.97
C SER A 194 24.91 22.30 -15.51
N GLU A 195 25.75 22.55 -14.52
CA GLU A 195 26.78 23.61 -14.48
C GLU A 195 27.64 23.42 -13.22
#